data_AF-A0A3A8NLS2-F1
#
_entry.id   AF-A0A3A8NLS2-F1
#
_cell.length_a   1.000
_cell.length_b   1.000
_cell.length_c   1.000
_cell.angle_alpha   90.00
_cell.angle_beta   90.00
_cell.angle_gamma   90.00
#
_symmetry.space_group_name_H-M   'P 1'
#
loop_
_entity.id
_entity.type
_entity.pdbx_description
1 polymer ?
#
loop_
_entity_poly.entity_id
_entity_poly.type
_entity_poly.pdbx_seq_one_letter_code
_entity_poly.pdbx_strand_id
1 'polypeptide(L)'
;MPPSTEQLLAIARRYWPASMTAALDKANPEFVRRSKRWDEALQYIPQWHGFLAELDSLLPGFTVGDGTVPSEASFRCVAYPAKGVPMPPIPWAVVGCMSILAPVFTVYGISFEYEGRKRRAARLHLDPLPEAMSGTARLIARELGARFDVQELPQEVAAVPVPVTVQWTQPPQTTLFDALFDSEPTSVP
;
A
#
# COMPACT_ATOMS: atom_id res chain seq x y z
N MET A 1 -18.93 10.69 3.31
CA MET A 1 -17.95 11.69 3.82
C MET A 1 -16.66 10.96 4.10
N PRO A 2 -15.48 11.51 3.73
CA PRO A 2 -14.21 10.92 4.10
C PRO A 2 -14.08 10.79 5.63
N PRO A 3 -13.37 9.77 6.12
CA PRO A 3 -12.99 9.72 7.51
C PRO A 3 -12.06 10.90 7.85
N SER A 4 -12.33 11.57 8.97
CA SER A 4 -11.43 12.59 9.51
C SER A 4 -10.12 11.96 10.01
N THR A 5 -9.07 12.77 10.17
CA THR A 5 -7.80 12.32 10.76
C THR A 5 -8.01 11.63 12.12
N GLU A 6 -8.88 12.17 12.98
CA GLU A 6 -9.21 11.55 14.27
C GLU A 6 -9.88 10.18 14.12
N GLN A 7 -10.75 10.02 13.13
CA GLN A 7 -11.37 8.72 12.84
C GLN A 7 -10.34 7.71 12.35
N LEU A 8 -9.41 8.13 11.49
CA LEU A 8 -8.31 7.27 11.02
C LEU A 8 -7.38 6.87 12.17
N LEU A 9 -7.04 7.79 13.07
CA LEU A 9 -6.30 7.50 14.30
C LEU A 9 -7.01 6.47 15.20
N ALA A 10 -8.33 6.61 15.35
CA ALA A 10 -9.13 5.67 16.12
C ALA A 10 -9.18 4.27 15.46
N ILE A 11 -9.28 4.22 14.13
CA ILE A 11 -9.19 2.98 13.36
C ILE A 11 -7.83 2.31 13.57
N ALA A 12 -6.73 3.05 13.45
CA ALA A 12 -5.39 2.52 13.67
C ALA A 12 -5.24 1.88 15.06
N ARG A 13 -5.66 2.58 16.12
CA ARG A 13 -5.65 2.08 17.51
C ARG A 13 -6.56 0.87 17.74
N ARG A 14 -7.62 0.73 16.94
CA ARG A 14 -8.54 -0.41 17.05
C ARG A 14 -7.92 -1.70 16.51
N TYR A 15 -7.06 -1.61 15.51
CA TYR A 15 -6.51 -2.76 14.78
C TYR A 15 -5.03 -3.03 15.03
N TRP A 16 -4.30 -2.10 15.63
CA TRP A 16 -2.89 -2.23 15.95
C TRP A 16 -2.62 -2.00 17.44
N PRO A 17 -1.84 -2.87 18.08
CA PRO A 17 -1.51 -2.73 19.50
C PRO A 17 -0.50 -1.61 19.74
N ALA A 18 -0.42 -1.11 20.97
CA ALA A 18 0.47 0.00 21.32
C ALA A 18 1.95 -0.38 21.50
N SER A 19 2.27 -1.68 21.64
CA SER A 19 3.61 -2.16 21.94
C SER A 19 3.98 -3.41 21.13
N MET A 20 5.28 -3.64 20.97
CA MET A 20 5.81 -4.83 20.29
C MET A 20 5.44 -6.13 20.99
N THR A 21 5.48 -6.17 22.32
CA THR A 21 5.08 -7.36 23.08
C THR A 21 3.64 -7.76 22.76
N ALA A 22 2.73 -6.78 22.67
CA ALA A 22 1.35 -7.02 22.27
C ALA A 22 1.20 -7.33 20.76
N ALA A 23 2.04 -6.75 19.90
CA ALA A 23 2.07 -7.03 18.47
C ALA A 23 2.48 -8.47 18.13
N LEU A 24 3.35 -9.06 18.94
CA LEU A 24 3.83 -10.44 18.80
C LEU A 24 2.84 -11.48 19.35
N ASP A 25 1.90 -11.06 20.19
CA ASP A 25 0.87 -11.94 20.75
C ASP A 25 -0.30 -12.12 19.76
N LYS A 26 -0.39 -13.30 19.16
CA LYS A 26 -1.49 -13.65 18.23
C LYS A 26 -2.85 -13.77 18.92
N ALA A 27 -2.90 -13.90 20.24
CA ALA A 27 -4.14 -13.85 21.00
C ALA A 27 -4.59 -12.41 21.30
N ASN A 28 -3.76 -11.41 21.01
CA ASN A 28 -4.10 -10.02 21.25
C ASN A 28 -5.39 -9.62 20.49
N PRO A 29 -6.34 -8.91 21.13
CA PRO A 29 -7.61 -8.58 20.50
C PRO A 29 -7.48 -7.77 19.20
N GLU A 30 -6.46 -6.92 19.08
CA GLU A 30 -6.18 -6.11 17.91
C GLU A 30 -5.78 -7.00 16.73
N PHE A 31 -4.93 -8.00 16.98
CA PHE A 31 -4.54 -9.01 15.99
C PHE A 31 -5.75 -9.83 15.51
N VAL A 32 -6.59 -10.29 16.44
CA VAL A 32 -7.81 -11.06 16.11
C VAL A 32 -8.76 -10.22 15.26
N ARG A 33 -8.98 -8.95 15.62
CA ARG A 33 -9.81 -8.03 14.83
C ARG A 33 -9.25 -7.81 13.43
N ARG A 34 -7.94 -7.61 13.31
CA ARG A 34 -7.28 -7.39 12.01
C ARG A 34 -7.32 -8.65 11.14
N SER A 35 -7.10 -9.83 11.72
CA SER A 35 -7.18 -11.11 11.01
C SER A 35 -8.59 -11.36 10.47
N LYS A 36 -9.61 -11.15 11.31
CA LYS A 36 -11.01 -11.23 10.85
C LYS A 36 -11.29 -10.24 9.72
N ARG A 37 -10.77 -9.01 9.83
CA ARG A 37 -10.95 -7.99 8.80
C ARG A 37 -10.28 -8.38 7.48
N TRP A 38 -9.13 -9.05 7.55
CA TRP A 38 -8.47 -9.63 6.39
C TRP A 38 -9.33 -10.73 5.74
N ASP A 39 -9.91 -11.64 6.55
CA ASP A 39 -10.79 -12.69 6.04
C ASP A 39 -12.03 -12.12 5.32
N GLU A 40 -12.60 -11.03 5.84
CA GLU A 40 -13.66 -10.27 5.17
C GLU A 40 -13.17 -9.65 3.85
N ALA A 41 -11.95 -9.08 3.84
CA ALA A 41 -11.36 -8.49 2.66
C ALA A 41 -11.12 -9.53 1.56
N LEU A 42 -10.75 -10.77 1.90
CA LEU A 42 -10.53 -11.85 0.92
C LEU A 42 -11.73 -12.13 0.01
N GLN A 43 -12.95 -11.79 0.46
CA GLN A 43 -14.16 -11.90 -0.37
C GLN A 43 -14.13 -10.98 -1.60
N TYR A 44 -13.33 -9.90 -1.56
CA TYR A 44 -13.18 -8.92 -2.63
C TYR A 44 -12.05 -9.27 -3.61
N ILE A 45 -11.31 -10.38 -3.41
CA ILE A 45 -10.22 -10.80 -4.31
C ILE A 45 -10.64 -10.89 -5.78
N PRO A 46 -11.80 -11.47 -6.15
CA PRO A 46 -12.22 -11.49 -7.55
C PRO A 46 -12.41 -10.08 -8.14
N GLN A 47 -12.96 -9.14 -7.36
CA GLN A 47 -13.11 -7.75 -7.78
C GLN A 47 -11.76 -7.06 -7.92
N TRP A 48 -10.83 -7.35 -7.01
CA TRP A 48 -9.44 -6.85 -7.03
C TRP A 48 -8.67 -7.36 -8.25
N HIS A 49 -8.69 -8.66 -8.54
CA HIS A 49 -8.06 -9.21 -9.74
C HIS A 49 -8.67 -8.64 -11.03
N GLY A 50 -9.99 -8.43 -11.06
CA GLY A 50 -10.65 -7.75 -12.18
C GLY A 50 -10.18 -6.31 -12.36
N PHE A 51 -9.79 -5.62 -11.28
CA PHE A 51 -9.20 -4.28 -11.33
C PHE A 51 -7.77 -4.34 -11.88
N LEU A 52 -6.95 -5.30 -11.43
CA LEU A 52 -5.60 -5.49 -11.96
C LEU A 52 -5.59 -5.79 -13.46
N ALA A 53 -6.52 -6.64 -13.92
CA ALA A 53 -6.67 -6.97 -15.34
C ALA A 53 -7.06 -5.75 -16.19
N GLU A 54 -7.94 -4.89 -15.67
CA GLU A 54 -8.30 -3.64 -16.32
C GLU A 54 -7.12 -2.65 -16.35
N LEU A 55 -6.39 -2.50 -15.23
CA LEU A 55 -5.18 -1.69 -15.19
C LEU A 55 -4.11 -2.15 -16.20
N ASP A 56 -3.90 -3.45 -16.37
CA ASP A 56 -2.95 -3.98 -17.37
C ASP A 56 -3.32 -3.58 -18.81
N SER A 57 -4.62 -3.48 -19.10
CA SER A 57 -5.13 -3.02 -20.39
C SER A 57 -4.96 -1.51 -20.60
N LEU A 58 -5.08 -0.73 -19.52
CA LEU A 58 -4.94 0.74 -19.52
C LEU A 58 -3.49 1.23 -19.55
N LEU A 59 -2.54 0.37 -19.18
CA LEU A 59 -1.11 0.68 -19.16
C LEU A 59 -0.34 -0.18 -20.18
N PRO A 60 -0.50 0.08 -21.50
CA PRO A 60 0.26 -0.62 -22.51
C PRO A 60 1.76 -0.36 -22.30
N GLY A 61 2.54 -1.45 -22.19
CA GLY A 61 3.98 -1.39 -21.90
C GLY A 61 4.35 -1.57 -20.42
N PHE A 62 3.38 -1.69 -19.51
CA PHE A 62 3.63 -1.95 -18.09
C PHE A 62 3.23 -3.35 -17.65
N THR A 63 4.09 -4.07 -16.94
CA THR A 63 3.64 -5.26 -16.21
C THR A 63 2.91 -4.81 -14.95
N VAL A 64 1.62 -5.12 -14.84
CA VAL A 64 0.83 -4.90 -13.63
C VAL A 64 0.70 -6.21 -12.86
N GLY A 65 0.96 -6.16 -11.55
CA GLY A 65 0.90 -7.33 -10.67
C GLY A 65 0.20 -7.04 -9.35
N ASP A 66 -0.18 -8.12 -8.67
CA ASP A 66 -0.66 -8.08 -7.30
C ASP A 66 0.53 -8.08 -6.34
N GLY A 67 0.66 -7.01 -5.56
CA GLY A 67 1.65 -6.86 -4.50
C GLY A 67 1.08 -7.11 -3.10
N THR A 68 -0.17 -7.57 -3.00
CA THR A 68 -0.87 -7.78 -1.73
C THR A 68 -0.17 -8.85 -0.91
N VAL A 69 0.17 -8.55 0.36
CA VAL A 69 0.64 -9.55 1.32
C VAL A 69 -0.24 -9.60 2.57
N PRO A 70 -0.51 -10.79 3.14
CA PRO A 70 -1.42 -10.94 4.29
C PRO A 70 -1.00 -10.22 5.58
N SER A 71 0.25 -9.81 5.69
CA SER A 71 0.78 -9.06 6.85
C SER A 71 0.43 -7.57 6.80
N GLU A 72 -0.12 -7.08 5.69
CA GLU A 72 -0.41 -5.67 5.46
C GLU A 72 -1.89 -5.35 5.66
N ALA A 73 -2.19 -4.06 5.81
CA ALA A 73 -3.53 -3.55 5.98
C ALA A 73 -4.17 -3.09 4.65
N SER A 74 -3.67 -3.56 3.51
CA SER A 74 -4.13 -3.11 2.19
C SER A 74 -4.04 -4.17 1.08
N PHE A 75 -4.86 -3.97 0.05
CA PHE A 75 -4.64 -4.55 -1.28
C PHE A 75 -3.66 -3.68 -2.07
N ARG A 76 -2.73 -4.28 -2.81
CA ARG A 76 -1.65 -3.57 -3.50
C ARG A 76 -1.52 -3.96 -4.95
N CYS A 77 -1.53 -2.96 -5.83
CA CYS A 77 -1.21 -3.14 -7.23
C CYS A 77 0.17 -2.54 -7.49
N VAL A 78 1.00 -3.22 -8.28
CA VAL A 78 2.33 -2.73 -8.65
C VAL A 78 2.44 -2.66 -10.17
N ALA A 79 2.83 -1.50 -10.69
CA ALA A 79 3.04 -1.26 -12.11
C ALA A 79 4.52 -1.03 -12.41
N TYR A 80 5.09 -1.88 -13.24
CA TYR A 80 6.48 -1.82 -13.70
C TYR A 80 6.54 -1.37 -15.16
N PRO A 81 7.38 -0.41 -15.55
CA PRO A 81 7.51 0.13 -16.92
C PRO A 81 8.25 -0.83 -17.88
N ALA A 82 7.93 -2.11 -17.85
CA ALA A 82 8.44 -3.12 -18.76
C ALA A 82 7.43 -4.25 -18.91
N LYS A 83 7.29 -4.82 -20.12
CA LYS A 83 6.54 -6.07 -20.40
C LYS A 83 7.47 -7.09 -21.07
N GLY A 84 7.21 -8.37 -20.83
CA GLY A 84 7.88 -9.50 -21.52
C GLY A 84 8.91 -10.25 -20.67
N VAL A 85 9.37 -11.39 -21.20
CA VAL A 85 10.34 -12.29 -20.55
C VAL A 85 11.57 -12.47 -21.46
N PRO A 86 12.80 -12.27 -20.95
CA PRO A 86 13.15 -11.86 -19.60
C PRO A 86 12.90 -10.36 -19.36
N MET A 87 12.47 -9.99 -18.15
CA MET A 87 12.34 -8.58 -17.80
C MET A 87 13.73 -7.92 -17.73
N PRO A 88 13.94 -6.75 -18.36
CA PRO A 88 15.14 -5.95 -18.15
C PRO A 88 15.19 -5.42 -16.70
N PRO A 89 16.33 -4.91 -16.21
CA PRO A 89 16.38 -4.17 -14.95
C PRO A 89 15.33 -3.05 -14.96
N ILE A 90 14.40 -3.12 -14.01
CA ILE A 90 13.27 -2.20 -13.95
C ILE A 90 13.69 -0.99 -13.12
N PRO A 91 13.75 0.24 -13.69
CA PRO A 91 14.30 1.40 -13.00
C PRO A 91 13.41 1.93 -11.88
N TRP A 92 12.09 1.67 -11.95
CA TRP A 92 11.13 2.15 -10.97
C TRP A 92 9.81 1.37 -11.01
N ALA A 93 8.99 1.54 -9.99
CA ALA A 93 7.63 1.04 -9.92
C ALA A 93 6.67 2.12 -9.40
N VAL A 94 5.39 1.99 -9.73
CA VAL A 94 4.32 2.72 -9.06
C VAL A 94 3.43 1.72 -8.34
N VAL A 95 3.12 2.01 -7.08
CA VAL A 95 2.30 1.16 -6.22
C VAL A 95 1.03 1.91 -5.86
N GLY A 96 -0.12 1.27 -6.02
CA GLY A 96 -1.39 1.72 -5.47
C GLY A 96 -1.81 0.81 -4.32
N CYS A 97 -2.11 1.40 -3.17
CA CYS A 97 -2.58 0.66 -1.99
C CYS A 97 -4.01 1.08 -1.64
N MET A 98 -4.89 0.11 -1.47
CA MET A 98 -6.25 0.33 -0.96
C MET A 98 -6.39 -0.27 0.43
N SER A 99 -6.64 0.56 1.45
CA SER A 99 -6.74 0.07 2.82
C SER A 99 -7.94 -0.85 3.00
N ILE A 100 -7.75 -1.96 3.71
CA ILE A 100 -8.86 -2.81 4.14
C ILE A 100 -9.49 -2.30 5.44
N LEU A 101 -8.83 -1.38 6.15
CA LEU A 101 -9.25 -0.87 7.46
C LEU A 101 -10.11 0.39 7.37
N ALA A 102 -9.93 1.20 6.33
CA ALA A 102 -10.62 2.46 6.11
C ALA A 102 -10.87 2.67 4.61
N PRO A 103 -11.88 3.47 4.19
CA PRO A 103 -12.21 3.71 2.79
C PRO A 103 -11.24 4.74 2.16
N VAL A 104 -9.95 4.45 2.23
CA VAL A 104 -8.88 5.31 1.73
C VAL A 104 -7.88 4.53 0.89
N PHE A 105 -7.22 5.22 -0.02
CA PHE A 105 -6.13 4.69 -0.82
C PHE A 105 -4.93 5.64 -0.82
N THR A 106 -3.78 5.16 -1.26
CA THR A 106 -2.61 5.98 -1.57
C THR A 106 -1.89 5.43 -2.78
N VAL A 107 -1.18 6.29 -3.51
CA VAL A 107 -0.32 5.90 -4.63
C VAL A 107 1.05 6.48 -4.41
N TYR A 108 2.09 5.67 -4.57
CA TYR A 108 3.46 6.10 -4.38
C TYR A 108 4.40 5.48 -5.42
N GLY A 109 5.58 6.08 -5.58
CA GLY A 109 6.62 5.62 -6.49
C GLY A 109 7.77 4.96 -5.76
N ILE A 110 8.47 4.05 -6.43
CA ILE A 110 9.73 3.47 -5.95
C ILE A 110 10.75 3.57 -7.08
N SER A 111 11.92 4.14 -6.82
CA SER A 111 13.06 4.03 -7.73
C SER A 111 14.00 2.92 -7.27
N PHE A 112 14.62 2.20 -8.21
CA PHE A 112 15.55 1.11 -7.92
C PHE A 112 16.95 1.44 -8.41
N GLU A 113 17.95 1.13 -7.59
CA GLU A 113 19.35 1.14 -7.97
C GLU A 113 19.84 -0.29 -8.17
N TYR A 114 20.58 -0.53 -9.25
CA TYR A 114 21.14 -1.86 -9.56
C TYR A 114 22.66 -1.83 -9.57
N GLU A 115 23.24 -2.94 -9.11
CA GLU A 115 24.63 -3.30 -9.36
C GLU A 115 24.63 -4.53 -10.29
N GLY A 116 24.89 -4.28 -11.58
CA GLY A 116 24.67 -5.27 -12.63
C GLY A 116 23.20 -5.66 -12.74
N ARG A 117 22.86 -6.93 -12.44
CA ARG A 117 21.47 -7.43 -12.42
C ARG A 117 20.85 -7.46 -11.02
N LYS A 118 21.59 -7.14 -9.97
CA LYS A 118 21.12 -7.22 -8.59
C LYS A 118 20.61 -5.85 -8.12
N ARG A 119 19.39 -5.82 -7.58
CA ARG A 119 18.83 -4.63 -6.91
C ARG A 119 19.67 -4.35 -5.64
N ARG A 120 20.26 -3.16 -5.57
CA ARG A 120 21.13 -2.71 -4.46
C ARG A 120 20.37 -1.84 -3.46
N ALA A 121 19.53 -0.93 -3.95
CA ALA A 121 18.76 -0.02 -3.13
C ALA A 121 17.40 0.27 -3.77
N ALA A 122 16.46 0.71 -2.94
CA ALA A 122 15.15 1.18 -3.35
C ALA A 122 14.86 2.50 -2.62
N ARG A 123 14.32 3.48 -3.34
CA ARG A 123 13.97 4.79 -2.80
C ARG A 123 12.47 5.01 -2.94
N LEU A 124 11.80 5.26 -1.83
CA LEU A 124 10.40 5.66 -1.81
C LEU A 124 10.25 7.11 -2.28
N HIS A 125 9.26 7.33 -3.14
CA HIS A 125 8.79 8.64 -3.58
C HIS A 125 7.33 8.77 -3.18
N LEU A 126 7.05 9.70 -2.28
CA LEU A 126 5.70 10.23 -2.05
C LEU A 126 5.53 11.49 -2.90
N ASP A 127 4.36 12.11 -2.86
CA ASP A 127 4.13 13.32 -3.63
C ASP A 127 5.12 14.45 -3.25
N PRO A 128 5.58 15.24 -4.26
CA PRO A 128 5.36 15.04 -5.69
C PRO A 128 6.18 13.88 -6.27
N LEU A 129 5.54 13.03 -7.07
CA LEU A 129 6.21 11.94 -7.77
C LEU A 129 7.10 12.41 -8.94
N PRO A 130 8.22 11.71 -9.22
CA PRO A 130 9.01 11.95 -10.43
C PRO A 130 8.16 11.92 -11.69
N GLU A 131 8.52 12.73 -12.69
CA GLU A 131 7.75 12.88 -13.94
C GLU A 131 7.47 11.53 -14.63
N ALA A 132 8.47 10.64 -14.65
CA ALA A 132 8.36 9.29 -15.21
C ALA A 132 7.25 8.44 -14.57
N MET A 133 6.90 8.71 -13.31
CA MET A 133 5.92 7.96 -12.52
C MET A 133 4.55 8.64 -12.48
N SER A 134 4.51 9.98 -12.59
CA SER A 134 3.32 10.80 -12.35
C SER A 134 2.13 10.45 -13.26
N GLY A 135 2.38 10.10 -14.54
CA GLY A 135 1.32 9.66 -15.45
C GLY A 135 0.64 8.37 -14.98
N THR A 136 1.44 7.35 -14.66
CA THR A 136 0.97 6.06 -14.17
C THR A 136 0.28 6.18 -12.81
N ALA A 137 0.83 6.98 -11.90
CA ALA A 137 0.26 7.19 -10.58
C ALA A 137 -1.12 7.86 -10.63
N ARG A 138 -1.28 8.91 -11.45
CA ARG A 138 -2.59 9.56 -11.65
C ARG A 138 -3.63 8.61 -12.24
N LEU A 139 -3.21 7.72 -13.14
CA LEU A 139 -4.11 6.72 -13.69
C LEU A 139 -4.56 5.73 -12.61
N ILE A 140 -3.63 5.15 -11.85
CA ILE A 140 -3.97 4.21 -10.76
C ILE A 140 -4.87 4.87 -9.71
N ALA A 141 -4.55 6.10 -9.29
CA ALA A 141 -5.34 6.85 -8.32
C ALA A 141 -6.79 7.06 -8.80
N ARG A 142 -6.97 7.44 -10.07
CA ARG A 142 -8.29 7.62 -10.68
C ARG A 142 -9.08 6.31 -10.68
N GLU A 143 -8.47 5.21 -11.11
CA GLU A 143 -9.17 3.92 -11.19
C GLU A 143 -9.52 3.36 -9.79
N LEU A 144 -8.65 3.54 -8.79
CA LEU A 144 -8.95 3.17 -7.40
C LEU A 144 -10.16 3.95 -6.87
N GLY A 145 -10.14 5.28 -7.01
CA GLY A 145 -11.25 6.12 -6.55
C GLY A 145 -12.57 5.83 -7.25
N ALA A 146 -12.54 5.62 -8.57
CA ALA A 146 -13.74 5.37 -9.36
C ALA A 146 -14.38 4.00 -9.07
N ARG A 147 -13.56 2.96 -8.83
CA ARG A 147 -14.05 1.58 -8.75
C ARG A 147 -14.45 1.13 -7.35
N PHE A 148 -13.84 1.69 -6.31
CA PHE A 148 -14.01 1.20 -4.94
C PHE A 148 -14.64 2.21 -3.97
N ASP A 149 -15.08 3.38 -4.45
CA ASP A 149 -15.66 4.45 -3.62
C ASP A 149 -14.76 4.84 -2.43
N VAL A 150 -13.45 4.90 -2.71
CA VAL A 150 -12.39 5.25 -1.75
C VAL A 150 -11.80 6.60 -2.07
N GLN A 151 -11.20 7.25 -1.08
CA GLN A 151 -10.59 8.56 -1.24
C GLN A 151 -9.08 8.52 -1.04
N GLU A 152 -8.36 9.38 -1.74
CA GLU A 152 -6.93 9.49 -1.58
C GLU A 152 -6.62 10.03 -0.18
N LEU A 153 -5.72 9.37 0.54
CA LEU A 153 -5.24 9.84 1.83
C LEU A 153 -4.27 11.01 1.61
N PRO A 154 -4.56 12.22 2.11
CA PRO A 154 -3.64 13.35 1.97
C PRO A 154 -2.29 13.03 2.61
N GLN A 155 -1.20 13.45 1.98
CA GLN A 155 0.16 13.15 2.44
C GLN A 155 0.43 13.67 3.86
N GLU A 156 -0.11 14.84 4.20
CA GLU A 156 0.03 15.42 5.54
C GLU A 156 -0.66 14.55 6.59
N VAL A 157 -1.78 13.90 6.23
CA VAL A 157 -2.51 12.98 7.09
C VAL A 157 -1.77 11.64 7.18
N ALA A 158 -1.28 11.11 6.06
CA ALA A 158 -0.50 9.88 6.01
C ALA A 158 0.74 9.94 6.91
N ALA A 159 1.39 11.11 6.97
CA ALA A 159 2.58 11.37 7.78
C ALA A 159 2.30 11.58 9.28
N VAL A 160 1.03 11.61 9.73
CA VAL A 160 0.70 11.82 11.15
C VAL A 160 1.20 10.62 11.97
N PRO A 161 2.02 10.86 13.01
CA PRO A 161 2.46 9.80 13.92
C PRO A 161 1.31 9.17 14.69
N VAL A 162 1.38 7.86 14.90
CA VAL A 162 0.38 7.08 15.63
C VAL A 162 1.01 6.25 16.76
N PRO A 163 0.37 6.18 17.94
CA PRO A 163 0.89 5.44 19.08
C PRO A 163 0.55 3.94 18.99
N VAL A 164 0.85 3.31 17.86
CA VAL A 164 0.67 1.87 17.64
C VAL A 164 1.94 1.25 17.04
N THR A 165 2.12 -0.06 17.21
CA THR A 165 3.20 -0.84 16.61
C THR A 165 2.66 -1.60 15.40
N VAL A 166 3.28 -1.38 14.25
CA VAL A 166 2.95 -2.04 12.97
C VAL A 166 4.17 -2.83 12.53
N GLN A 167 4.03 -4.15 12.45
CA GLN A 167 5.15 -5.07 12.19
C GLN A 167 6.36 -4.73 13.08
N TRP A 168 7.49 -4.29 12.51
CA TRP A 168 8.72 -3.90 13.22
C TRP A 168 8.81 -2.41 13.56
N THR A 169 7.88 -1.59 13.05
CA THR A 169 7.84 -0.14 13.29
C THR A 169 7.08 0.15 14.57
N GLN A 170 7.70 0.90 15.47
CA GLN A 170 7.13 1.28 16.78
C GLN A 170 6.87 2.80 16.85
N PRO A 171 6.05 3.27 17.79
CA PRO A 171 5.99 4.69 18.12
C PRO A 171 7.34 5.20 18.63
N PRO A 172 7.73 6.46 18.34
CA PRO A 172 6.97 7.48 17.59
C PRO A 172 7.14 7.42 16.06
N GLN A 173 7.86 6.42 15.52
CA GLN A 173 8.15 6.34 14.08
C GLN A 173 6.97 5.86 13.25
N THR A 174 6.03 5.14 13.86
CA THR A 174 4.84 4.64 13.15
C THR A 174 3.91 5.80 12.77
N THR A 175 3.44 5.79 11.53
CA THR A 175 2.56 6.78 10.94
C THR A 175 1.21 6.17 10.51
N LEU A 176 0.25 7.03 10.13
CA LEU A 176 -1.01 6.55 9.53
C LEU A 176 -0.78 5.81 8.21
N PHE A 177 0.26 6.14 7.44
CA PHE A 177 0.65 5.37 6.26
C PHE A 177 0.95 3.91 6.63
N ASP A 178 1.82 3.69 7.62
CA ASP A 178 2.19 2.34 8.07
C ASP A 178 0.96 1.57 8.56
N ALA A 179 0.12 2.23 9.37
CA ALA A 179 -1.03 1.59 9.99
C ALA A 179 -2.17 1.26 9.01
N LEU A 180 -2.32 2.01 7.92
CA LEU A 180 -3.42 1.84 6.98
C LEU A 180 -3.02 1.08 5.71
N PHE A 181 -1.74 1.04 5.36
CA PHE A 181 -1.27 0.47 4.11
C PHE A 181 -0.15 -0.54 4.30
N ASP A 182 1.08 -0.06 4.52
CA ASP A 182 2.29 -0.87 4.49
C ASP A 182 3.42 -0.20 5.30
N SER A 183 4.13 -0.98 6.12
CA SER A 183 5.31 -0.55 6.87
C SER A 183 6.64 -0.83 6.15
N GLU A 184 6.62 -1.57 5.04
CA GLU A 184 7.80 -1.86 4.20
C GLU A 184 7.54 -1.48 2.72
N PRO A 185 7.17 -0.23 2.41
CA PRO A 185 6.64 0.18 1.10
C PRO A 185 7.59 -0.02 -0.09
N THR A 186 8.89 -0.18 0.16
CA THR A 186 9.91 -0.43 -0.87
C THR A 186 10.10 -1.92 -1.20
N SER A 187 9.48 -2.81 -0.42
CA SER A 187 9.45 -4.25 -0.66
C SER A 187 8.35 -4.55 -1.67
N VAL A 188 8.75 -4.75 -2.93
CA VAL A 188 7.83 -5.11 -4.03
C VAL A 188 8.38 -6.27 -4.86
N PRO A 189 7.51 -7.18 -5.37
CA PRO A 189 7.88 -8.40 -6.09
C PRO A 189 8.82 -8.21 -7.29
#